data_AF-A0A919Y9I7-F1
#
_entry.id   AF-A0A919Y9I7-F1
#
_cell.length_a   1.000
_cell.length_b   1.000
_cell.length_c   1.000
_cell.angle_alpha   90.00
_cell.angle_beta   90.00
_cell.angle_gamma   90.00
#
_symmetry.space_group_name_H-M   'P 1'
#
loop_
_entity.id
_entity.type
_entity.pdbx_description
1 polymer ?
#
loop_
_entity_poly.entity_id
_entity_poly.type
_entity_poly.pdbx_seq_one_letter_code
_entity_poly.pdbx_strand_id
1 'polypeptide(L)' 'MKGNDHKSKFLLTHREREVFELLVQDKTTRDIAGQLFISEKTVRNHISNVMQKLNVKGRSQAVVELIKLGELKI' A
#
# COMPACT_ATOMS: atom_id res chain seq x y z
N MET A 1 17.25 27.14 11.75
CA MET A 1 17.04 26.75 10.34
C MET A 1 18.29 26.03 9.86
N LYS A 2 18.23 24.71 9.64
CA LYS A 2 19.18 23.93 8.82
C LYS A 2 18.60 22.52 8.62
N GLY A 3 18.42 22.15 7.35
CA GLY A 3 18.43 20.82 6.75
C GLY A 3 17.67 19.69 7.45
N ASN A 4 16.56 19.27 6.85
CA ASN A 4 16.35 17.83 6.65
C ASN A 4 15.72 17.62 5.28
N ASP A 5 16.58 17.77 4.28
CA ASP A 5 16.41 17.30 2.92
C ASP A 5 16.04 15.81 2.89
N HIS A 6 15.11 15.46 1.99
CA HIS A 6 14.66 14.11 1.60
C HIS A 6 13.71 13.34 2.54
N LYS A 7 12.53 13.88 2.84
CA LYS A 7 11.36 13.01 3.08
C LYS A 7 10.83 12.50 1.74
N SER A 8 11.19 11.26 1.44
CA SER A 8 10.71 10.33 0.39
C SER A 8 9.71 10.86 -0.63
N LYS A 9 10.07 10.74 -1.91
CA LYS A 9 9.31 11.11 -3.11
C LYS A 9 8.03 10.28 -3.36
N PHE A 10 7.63 9.42 -2.42
CA PHE A 10 6.59 8.40 -2.59
C PHE A 10 5.64 8.38 -1.39
N LEU A 11 4.33 8.34 -1.66
CA LEU A 11 3.26 8.26 -0.67
C LEU A 11 3.28 6.90 0.06
N LEU A 12 3.56 5.83 -0.68
CA LEU A 12 3.63 4.47 -0.14
C LEU A 12 5.04 4.13 0.33
N THR A 13 5.12 3.43 1.45
CA THR A 13 6.33 2.67 1.79
C THR A 13 6.50 1.50 0.84
N HIS A 14 7.71 0.94 0.77
CA HIS A 14 7.99 -0.22 -0.07
C HIS A 14 7.05 -1.40 0.22
N ARG A 15 6.84 -1.75 1.50
CA ARG A 15 5.94 -2.85 1.89
C ARG A 15 4.48 -2.58 1.55
N GLU A 16 4.01 -1.35 1.73
CA GLU A 16 2.64 -0.99 1.35
C GLU A 16 2.44 -1.10 -0.17
N ARG A 17 3.44 -0.69 -0.95
CA ARG A 17 3.43 -0.83 -2.41
C ARG A 17 3.37 -2.31 -2.82
N GLU A 18 4.25 -3.16 -2.29
CA GLU A 18 4.23 -4.60 -2.59
C GLU A 18 2.85 -5.23 -2.28
N VAL A 19 2.26 -4.89 -1.13
CA VAL A 19 0.94 -5.38 -0.74
C VAL A 19 -0.13 -4.98 -1.77
N PHE A 20 -0.14 -3.72 -2.21
CA PHE A 20 -1.11 -3.25 -3.18
C PHE A 20 -0.86 -3.76 -4.61
N GLU A 21 0.40 -3.94 -5.02
CA GLU A 21 0.78 -4.55 -6.29
C GLU A 21 0.30 -6.00 -6.40
N LEU A 22 0.36 -6.77 -5.31
CA LEU A 22 -0.20 -8.12 -5.28
C LEU A 22 -1.73 -8.11 -5.19
N LEU A 23 -2.31 -7.12 -4.49
CA LEU A 23 -3.76 -6.98 -4.38
C LEU A 23 -4.41 -6.71 -5.74
N VAL A 24 -3.79 -5.89 -6.60
CA VAL A 24 -4.30 -5.66 -7.98
C VAL A 24 -4.14 -6.88 -8.89
N GLN A 25 -3.30 -7.84 -8.52
CA GLN A 25 -3.16 -9.15 -9.19
C GLN A 25 -4.16 -10.20 -8.64
N ASP A 26 -5.24 -9.75 -7.99
CA ASP A 26 -6.29 -10.59 -7.41
C ASP A 26 -5.79 -11.57 -6.34
N LYS A 27 -4.67 -11.27 -5.67
CA LYS A 27 -4.15 -12.10 -4.57
C LYS A 27 -4.94 -11.85 -3.29
N THR A 28 -5.28 -12.92 -2.59
CA THR A 28 -5.93 -12.83 -1.27
C THR A 28 -4.93 -12.37 -0.20
N THR A 29 -5.41 -11.89 0.95
CA THR A 29 -4.52 -11.53 2.08
C THR A 29 -3.67 -12.70 2.55
N ARG A 30 -4.17 -13.93 2.39
CA ARG A 30 -3.45 -15.18 2.69
C ARG A 30 -2.32 -15.43 1.68
N ASP A 31 -2.57 -15.24 0.39
CA ASP A 31 -1.55 -15.42 -0.64
C ASP A 31 -0.44 -14.37 -0.50
N ILE A 32 -0.83 -13.11 -0.24
CA ILE A 32 0.11 -12.00 -0.02
C ILE A 32 0.97 -12.27 1.23
N ALA A 33 0.34 -12.71 2.32
CA ALA A 33 1.03 -13.08 3.55
C ALA A 33 2.10 -14.16 3.29
N GLY A 34 1.73 -15.20 2.54
CA GLY A 34 2.65 -16.27 2.13
C GLY A 34 3.83 -15.77 1.29
N GLN A 35 3.56 -14.92 0.28
CA GLN A 35 4.61 -14.40 -0.61
C GLN A 35 5.57 -13.42 0.08
N LEU A 36 5.05 -12.59 1.00
CA LEU A 36 5.84 -11.57 1.70
C LEU A 36 6.43 -12.07 3.02
N PHE A 37 6.21 -13.33 3.40
CA PHE A 37 6.66 -13.95 4.65
C PHE A 37 6.22 -13.17 5.91
N ILE A 38 4.96 -12.73 5.93
CA ILE A 38 4.35 -11.99 7.05
C ILE A 38 2.98 -12.58 7.40
N SER A 39 2.40 -12.17 8.54
CA SER A 39 1.06 -12.61 8.91
C SER A 39 -0.03 -11.91 8.07
N GLU A 40 -1.18 -12.56 7.87
CA GLU A 40 -2.34 -11.90 7.25
C GLU A 40 -2.79 -10.65 8.01
N LYS A 41 -2.62 -10.64 9.34
CA LYS A 41 -2.88 -9.45 10.18
C LYS A 41 -1.96 -8.30 9.78
N THR A 42 -0.68 -8.58 9.51
CA THR A 42 0.29 -7.58 9.03
C THR A 42 -0.11 -7.05 7.65
N VAL A 43 -0.55 -7.91 6.72
CA VAL A 43 -1.06 -7.48 5.41
C VAL A 43 -2.27 -6.54 5.58
N ARG A 44 -3.25 -6.93 6.40
CA ARG A 44 -4.42 -6.08 6.70
C ARG A 44 -4.01 -4.74 7.32
N ASN A 45 -3.01 -4.71 8.19
CA ASN A 45 -2.50 -3.48 8.77
C ASN A 45 -1.88 -2.56 7.70
N HIS A 46 -1.11 -3.10 6.76
CA HIS A 46 -0.60 -2.31 5.63
C HIS A 46 -1.75 -1.70 4.80
N ILE A 47 -2.79 -2.49 4.49
CA ILE A 47 -3.97 -2.00 3.77
C ILE A 47 -4.66 -0.89 4.56
N SER A 48 -4.90 -1.08 5.85
CA SER A 48 -5.52 -0.09 6.73
C SER A 48 -4.72 1.21 6.81
N ASN A 49 -3.39 1.13 6.92
CA ASN A 49 -2.52 2.30 6.97
C ASN A 49 -2.59 3.10 5.66
N VAL A 50 -2.60 2.43 4.52
CA VAL A 50 -2.75 3.10 3.22
C VAL A 50 -4.12 3.74 3.07
N MET A 51 -5.18 3.05 3.48
CA MET A 51 -6.53 3.61 3.49
C MET A 51 -6.61 4.87 4.35
N GLN A 52 -5.95 4.89 5.51
CA GLN A 52 -5.85 6.08 6.37
C GLN A 52 -5.04 7.20 5.71
N LYS A 53 -3.89 6.90 5.09
CA LYS A 53 -3.07 7.89 4.36
C LYS A 53 -3.84 8.57 3.24
N LEU A 54 -4.70 7.82 2.54
CA LEU A 54 -5.52 8.29 1.44
C LEU A 54 -6.87 8.88 1.89
N ASN A 55 -7.20 8.76 3.18
CA ASN A 55 -8.51 9.13 3.74
C ASN A 55 -9.70 8.48 3.00
N VAL A 56 -9.58 7.18 2.69
CA VAL A 56 -10.62 6.39 1.99
C VAL A 56 -11.17 5.28 2.88
N LYS A 57 -12.39 4.81 2.58
CA LYS A 57 -13.13 3.85 3.42
C LYS A 57 -13.00 2.41 2.97
N GLY A 58 -12.42 2.14 1.81
CA GLY A 58 -12.28 0.77 1.30
C GLY A 58 -11.03 0.55 0.45
N ARG A 59 -10.57 -0.71 0.43
CA ARG A 59 -9.40 -1.13 -0.36
C ARG A 59 -9.55 -0.86 -1.86
N SER A 60 -10.76 -1.02 -2.42
CA SER A 60 -11.01 -0.72 -3.84
C SER A 60 -10.87 0.78 -4.13
N GLN A 61 -11.35 1.64 -3.22
CA GLN A 61 -11.13 3.09 -3.32
C GLN A 61 -9.64 3.45 -3.22
N ALA A 62 -8.92 2.79 -2.32
CA ALA A 62 -7.47 2.96 -2.21
C ALA A 62 -6.73 2.58 -3.50
N VAL A 63 -7.08 1.46 -4.14
CA VAL A 63 -6.51 1.06 -5.44
C VAL A 63 -6.75 2.13 -6.50
N VAL A 64 -7.99 2.61 -6.64
CA VAL A 64 -8.34 3.65 -7.63
C VAL A 64 -7.53 4.93 -7.38
N GLU A 65 -7.42 5.36 -6.12
CA GLU A 65 -6.69 6.58 -5.77
C GLU A 65 -5.18 6.45 -6.02
N LEU A 66 -4.59 5.30 -5.71
CA LEU A 66 -3.18 5.05 -5.97
C LEU A 66 -2.83 5.01 -7.46
N ILE A 67 -3.75 4.53 -8.31
CA ILE A 67 -3.59 4.60 -9.78
C ILE A 67 -3.64 6.06 -10.25
N LYS A 68 -4.60 6.86 -9.76
CA LYS A 68 -4.70 8.30 -10.09
C LYS A 68 -3.45 9.08 -9.68
N LEU A 69 -2.88 8.75 -8.53
CA LEU A 69 -1.65 9.36 -8.02
C LEU A 69 -0.37 8.85 -8.71
N GLY A 70 -0.48 7.83 -9.59
CA GLY A 70 0.66 7.20 -10.26
C GLY A 70 1.53 6.32 -9.34
N GLU A 71 1.05 6.02 -8.14
CA GLU A 71 1.70 5.13 -7.18
C GLU A 71 1.54 3.66 -7.59
N LEU A 72 0.44 3.28 -8.23
CA LEU A 72 0.24 1.95 -8.82
C LEU A 72 0.05 2.03 -10.33
N LYS A 73 0.42 0.95 -11.02
CA LYS A 73 0.16 0.73 -12.44
C LYS A 73 -0.61 -0.59 -12.58
N ILE A 74 -1.63 -0.58 -13.43
CA ILE A 74 -2.43 -1.75 -13.83
C ILE A 74 -2.17 -2.07 -15.28
#